data_AF-A0A4R0RMT3-F1
#
_entry.id   AF-A0A4R0RMT3-F1
#
_cell.length_a   1.000
_cell.length_b   1.000
_cell.length_c   1.000
_cell.angle_alpha   90.00
_cell.angle_beta   90.00
_cell.angle_gamma   90.00
#
_symmetry.space_group_name_H-M   'P 1'
#
loop_
_entity.id
_entity.type
_entity.pdbx_description
1 polymer ?
#
loop_
_entity_poly.entity_id
_entity_poly.type
_entity_poly.pdbx_seq_one_letter_code
_entity_poly.pdbx_strand_id
1 'polypeptide(L)'
;MAFSVTSVAIELHGSLIKAKYRDSDDCISPTSTFDLNSCLGNDNGSFTLSKTNFTEHARNSRVYGSILYADLKDEKGVWVSTSIDLDMFIKNEKGVLKYQKPSRKILYSSSVMSLVEGSLLKGLCLSSDGKMHPSSIDLFDHFQNKDGSFVAGGHFYYYSAKGVTFKISGRQALLQAQLKNHNGQFVDNSTDLSDCVDNRLDEGFVFHEVSGARLVAVVDNDTPRFIAQFFERAPYVKSLIAAVHLVSGDLKEQVHKTLTYSSKSPAVSVAIIFSSLCGGILGATLCGGLTAPIGIIVETEAAVIISDVTLKGQFEEATIGRYVYEMVGNVVVAKEAGDMIRALVNAFPGPDFDAACDEVKKAFVDANWTAATSAAGINSYLFLRKIANALVQDELPQDWLQAETKVSNLKVQADNAEKQDEPLGF
;
A
#
# COMPACT_ATOMS: atom_id res chain seq x y z
N MET A 1 -14.83 -13.38 1.60
CA MET A 1 -15.44 -14.69 1.90
C MET A 1 -16.57 -14.91 0.91
N ALA A 2 -16.78 -16.15 0.47
CA ALA A 2 -17.93 -16.55 -0.35
C ALA A 2 -19.23 -16.07 0.32
N PHE A 3 -20.14 -15.46 -0.44
CA PHE A 3 -21.39 -14.95 0.15
C PHE A 3 -22.26 -16.09 0.67
N SER A 4 -22.25 -17.26 0.01
CA SER A 4 -23.06 -18.42 0.39
C SER A 4 -22.71 -18.96 1.79
N VAL A 5 -21.47 -18.80 2.23
CA VAL A 5 -20.99 -19.25 3.56
C VAL A 5 -21.55 -18.39 4.68
N THR A 6 -21.82 -17.12 4.40
CA THR A 6 -22.22 -16.11 5.39
C THR A 6 -23.68 -15.66 5.23
N SER A 7 -24.35 -16.14 4.18
CA SER A 7 -25.71 -15.76 3.84
C SER A 7 -26.67 -16.93 4.00
N VAL A 8 -27.89 -16.64 4.44
CA VAL A 8 -29.00 -17.57 4.59
C VAL A 8 -30.21 -17.05 3.83
N ALA A 9 -31.18 -17.94 3.56
CA ALA A 9 -32.41 -17.62 2.82
C ALA A 9 -32.12 -16.92 1.47
N ILE A 10 -31.25 -17.53 0.66
CA ILE A 10 -30.87 -17.02 -0.65
C ILE A 10 -32.03 -17.28 -1.62
N GLU A 11 -32.55 -16.23 -2.24
CA GLU A 11 -33.65 -16.27 -3.18
C GLU A 11 -33.37 -15.43 -4.43
N LEU A 12 -33.90 -15.82 -5.57
CA LEU A 12 -33.82 -15.06 -6.81
C LEU A 12 -35.22 -14.61 -7.24
N HIS A 13 -35.38 -13.30 -7.48
CA HIS A 13 -36.60 -12.69 -7.99
C HIS A 13 -36.27 -11.90 -9.27
N GLY A 14 -36.43 -12.53 -10.44
CA GLY A 14 -35.97 -11.96 -11.71
C GLY A 14 -34.43 -11.89 -11.74
N SER A 15 -33.87 -10.69 -11.83
CA SER A 15 -32.43 -10.43 -11.70
C SER A 15 -31.98 -10.12 -10.27
N LEU A 16 -32.92 -9.91 -9.35
CA LEU A 16 -32.63 -9.50 -7.98
C LEU A 16 -32.34 -10.72 -7.11
N ILE A 17 -31.09 -10.89 -6.69
CA ILE A 17 -30.73 -11.85 -5.65
C ILE A 17 -30.96 -11.21 -4.28
N LYS A 18 -31.65 -11.94 -3.41
CA LYS A 18 -31.93 -11.55 -2.02
C LYS A 18 -31.28 -12.56 -1.10
N ALA A 19 -30.66 -12.08 -0.02
CA ALA A 19 -30.16 -12.94 1.04
C ALA A 19 -30.12 -12.20 2.37
N LYS A 20 -30.10 -12.94 3.48
CA LYS A 20 -29.86 -12.41 4.83
C LYS A 20 -28.49 -12.84 5.29
N TYR A 21 -27.76 -11.96 5.98
CA TYR A 21 -26.50 -12.32 6.64
C TYR A 21 -26.73 -12.84 8.05
N ARG A 22 -25.96 -13.87 8.42
CA ARG A 22 -25.83 -14.37 9.79
C ARG A 22 -24.46 -13.94 10.31
N ASP A 23 -24.44 -13.15 11.37
CA ASP A 23 -23.19 -12.75 12.01
C ASP A 23 -22.64 -13.83 12.96
N SER A 24 -21.54 -13.51 13.67
CA SER A 24 -20.90 -14.43 14.63
C SER A 24 -21.77 -14.73 15.85
N ASP A 25 -22.76 -13.88 16.14
CA ASP A 25 -23.65 -14.00 17.29
C ASP A 25 -24.98 -14.68 16.89
N ASP A 26 -25.03 -15.29 15.70
CA ASP A 26 -26.21 -15.90 15.07
C ASP A 26 -27.38 -14.92 14.87
N CYS A 27 -27.10 -13.61 14.89
CA CYS A 27 -28.10 -12.60 14.60
C CYS A 27 -28.31 -12.47 13.08
N ILE A 28 -29.58 -12.49 12.68
CA ILE A 28 -29.98 -12.42 11.27
C ILE A 28 -30.24 -10.95 10.92
N SER A 29 -29.41 -10.43 10.03
CA SER A 29 -29.55 -9.07 9.47
C SER A 29 -30.81 -8.89 8.61
N PRO A 30 -31.18 -7.63 8.31
CA PRO A 30 -32.17 -7.33 7.28
C PRO A 30 -31.79 -7.95 5.93
N THR A 31 -32.81 -8.25 5.11
CA THR A 31 -32.59 -8.78 3.77
C THR A 31 -31.83 -7.77 2.89
N SER A 32 -30.67 -8.17 2.39
CA SER A 32 -29.95 -7.44 1.36
C SER A 32 -30.38 -7.91 -0.02
N THR A 33 -30.42 -6.97 -0.97
CA THR A 33 -30.76 -7.24 -2.37
C THR A 33 -29.63 -6.75 -3.27
N PHE A 34 -29.30 -7.50 -4.32
CA PHE A 34 -28.34 -7.11 -5.34
C PHE A 34 -28.90 -7.44 -6.73
N ASP A 35 -28.69 -6.57 -7.72
CA ASP A 35 -29.16 -6.79 -9.09
C ASP A 35 -28.07 -7.44 -9.95
N LEU A 36 -28.26 -8.71 -10.30
CA LEU A 36 -27.33 -9.49 -11.10
C LEU A 36 -27.19 -8.96 -12.54
N ASN A 37 -28.18 -8.23 -13.07
CA ASN A 37 -28.06 -7.62 -14.40
C ASN A 37 -26.93 -6.59 -14.48
N SER A 38 -26.53 -6.00 -13.35
CA SER A 38 -25.44 -5.02 -13.30
C SER A 38 -24.06 -5.60 -13.62
N CYS A 39 -23.88 -6.93 -13.50
CA CYS A 39 -22.57 -7.57 -13.65
C CYS A 39 -22.59 -8.88 -14.44
N LEU A 40 -23.76 -9.35 -14.88
CA LEU A 40 -23.92 -10.62 -15.55
C LEU A 40 -24.70 -10.42 -16.86
N GLY A 41 -24.16 -10.96 -17.94
CA GLY A 41 -24.75 -10.97 -19.26
C GLY A 41 -24.84 -12.37 -19.86
N ASN A 42 -25.32 -12.44 -21.10
CA ASN A 42 -25.36 -13.64 -21.91
C ASN A 42 -24.41 -13.48 -23.11
N ASP A 43 -23.53 -14.46 -23.32
CA ASP A 43 -22.67 -14.59 -24.48
C ASP A 43 -22.88 -15.95 -25.13
N ASN A 44 -23.59 -15.95 -26.26
CA ASN A 44 -23.88 -17.13 -27.07
C ASN A 44 -24.40 -18.35 -26.25
N GLY A 45 -25.37 -18.12 -25.35
CA GLY A 45 -25.98 -19.17 -24.54
C GLY A 45 -25.18 -19.54 -23.29
N SER A 46 -24.13 -18.78 -22.95
CA SER A 46 -23.38 -18.90 -21.70
C SER A 46 -23.46 -17.63 -20.88
N PHE A 47 -23.40 -17.76 -19.56
CA PHE A 47 -23.20 -16.61 -18.69
C PHE A 47 -21.85 -15.96 -19.02
N THR A 48 -21.75 -14.63 -18.87
CA THR A 48 -20.48 -13.91 -18.92
C THR A 48 -20.47 -12.72 -17.96
N LEU A 49 -19.34 -12.47 -17.32
CA LEU A 49 -19.07 -11.29 -16.51
C LEU A 49 -18.62 -10.06 -17.32
N SER A 50 -18.42 -10.22 -18.63
CA SER A 50 -17.97 -9.15 -19.54
C SER A 50 -19.15 -8.36 -20.15
N LYS A 51 -20.39 -8.80 -19.92
CA LYS A 51 -21.63 -8.17 -20.39
C LYS A 51 -22.61 -8.00 -19.23
N THR A 52 -23.71 -7.28 -19.47
CA THR A 52 -24.78 -7.01 -18.50
C THR A 52 -26.14 -7.51 -19.02
N ASN A 53 -27.18 -7.38 -18.20
CA ASN A 53 -28.58 -7.67 -18.55
C ASN A 53 -28.85 -9.11 -19.04
N PHE A 54 -28.30 -10.13 -18.38
CA PHE A 54 -28.52 -11.52 -18.80
C PHE A 54 -30.02 -11.88 -18.88
N THR A 55 -30.89 -11.28 -18.07
CA THR A 55 -32.33 -11.60 -18.06
C THR A 55 -33.06 -11.28 -19.36
N GLU A 56 -32.54 -10.39 -20.21
CA GLU A 56 -33.15 -10.09 -21.51
C GLU A 56 -33.18 -11.32 -22.44
N HIS A 57 -32.23 -12.23 -22.24
CA HIS A 57 -32.04 -13.42 -23.06
C HIS A 57 -32.04 -14.70 -22.21
N ALA A 58 -32.65 -14.66 -21.03
CA ALA A 58 -32.73 -15.78 -20.10
C ALA A 58 -34.19 -16.19 -19.82
N ARG A 59 -34.37 -17.47 -19.51
CA ARG A 59 -35.61 -18.00 -18.91
C ARG A 59 -35.29 -19.08 -17.90
N ASN A 60 -36.29 -19.44 -17.10
CA ASN A 60 -36.18 -20.49 -16.07
C ASN A 60 -35.03 -20.25 -15.06
N SER A 61 -34.71 -18.98 -14.80
CA SER A 61 -33.64 -18.60 -13.89
C SER A 61 -33.98 -19.00 -12.45
N ARG A 62 -33.05 -19.68 -11.77
CA ARG A 62 -33.20 -20.12 -10.37
C ARG A 62 -31.83 -20.22 -9.69
N VAL A 63 -31.79 -19.98 -8.38
CA VAL A 63 -30.58 -20.15 -7.57
C VAL A 63 -30.75 -21.35 -6.65
N TYR A 64 -29.71 -22.18 -6.55
CA TYR A 64 -29.60 -23.25 -5.57
C TYR A 64 -28.24 -23.12 -4.86
N GLY A 65 -28.27 -22.73 -3.58
CA GLY A 65 -27.05 -22.37 -2.86
C GLY A 65 -26.38 -21.13 -3.47
N SER A 66 -25.14 -21.29 -3.94
CA SER A 66 -24.40 -20.25 -4.66
C SER A 66 -24.59 -20.32 -6.19
N ILE A 67 -25.19 -21.39 -6.72
CA ILE A 67 -25.20 -21.64 -8.16
C ILE A 67 -26.48 -21.06 -8.79
N LEU A 68 -26.32 -20.16 -9.75
CA LEU A 68 -27.37 -19.67 -10.62
C LEU A 68 -27.50 -20.60 -11.84
N TYR A 69 -28.70 -21.09 -12.10
CA TYR A 69 -29.08 -21.84 -13.30
C TYR A 69 -30.02 -21.00 -14.15
N ALA A 70 -29.89 -21.05 -15.48
CA ALA A 70 -30.85 -20.49 -16.42
C ALA A 70 -30.75 -21.16 -17.79
N ASP A 71 -31.78 -21.01 -18.61
CA ASP A 71 -31.68 -21.27 -20.05
C ASP A 71 -31.39 -19.95 -20.75
N LEU A 72 -30.22 -19.84 -21.39
CA LEU A 72 -29.79 -18.64 -22.11
C LEU A 72 -29.91 -18.85 -23.62
N LYS A 73 -30.33 -17.81 -24.34
CA LYS A 73 -30.50 -17.86 -25.78
C LYS A 73 -29.15 -17.66 -26.49
N ASP A 74 -28.74 -18.57 -27.35
CA ASP A 74 -27.54 -18.45 -28.17
C ASP A 74 -27.76 -17.51 -29.38
N GLU A 75 -26.71 -17.25 -30.17
CA GLU A 75 -26.80 -16.37 -31.35
C GLU A 75 -27.72 -16.92 -32.45
N LYS A 76 -27.97 -18.23 -32.47
CA LYS A 76 -28.88 -18.90 -33.41
C LYS A 76 -30.32 -18.93 -32.89
N GLY A 77 -30.56 -18.40 -31.69
CA GLY A 77 -31.84 -18.39 -31.02
C GLY A 77 -32.22 -19.69 -30.31
N VAL A 78 -31.29 -20.63 -30.19
CA VAL A 78 -31.43 -21.88 -29.46
C VAL A 78 -31.24 -21.62 -27.96
N TRP A 79 -32.05 -22.24 -27.13
CA TRP A 79 -31.95 -22.12 -25.67
C TRP A 79 -30.97 -23.17 -25.13
N VAL A 80 -29.95 -22.71 -24.41
CA VAL A 80 -28.90 -23.54 -23.82
C VAL A 80 -29.00 -23.44 -22.29
N SER A 81 -29.22 -24.58 -21.63
CA SER A 81 -29.20 -24.64 -20.17
C SER A 81 -27.76 -24.51 -19.66
N THR A 82 -27.53 -23.54 -18.78
CA THR A 82 -26.19 -23.25 -18.24
C THR A 82 -26.28 -22.84 -16.77
N SER A 83 -25.12 -22.75 -16.13
CA SER A 83 -25.00 -22.36 -14.73
C SER A 83 -23.71 -21.59 -14.46
N ILE A 84 -23.75 -20.73 -13.45
CA ILE A 84 -22.59 -19.98 -12.95
C ILE A 84 -22.60 -19.94 -11.42
N ASP A 85 -21.44 -20.04 -10.79
CA ASP A 85 -21.30 -19.92 -9.34
C ASP A 85 -21.17 -18.44 -8.93
N LEU A 86 -22.13 -17.96 -8.15
CA LEU A 86 -22.20 -16.57 -7.69
C LEU A 86 -21.14 -16.27 -6.62
N ASP A 87 -20.60 -17.26 -5.90
CA ASP A 87 -19.54 -17.04 -4.91
C ASP A 87 -18.26 -16.48 -5.51
N MET A 88 -18.11 -16.61 -6.82
CA MET A 88 -16.97 -16.11 -7.57
C MET A 88 -16.94 -14.58 -7.68
N PHE A 89 -18.10 -13.93 -7.64
CA PHE A 89 -18.20 -12.50 -7.90
C PHE A 89 -19.24 -11.75 -7.05
N ILE A 90 -19.95 -12.44 -6.16
CA ILE A 90 -20.78 -11.83 -5.13
C ILE A 90 -20.15 -12.12 -3.78
N LYS A 91 -19.97 -11.07 -2.98
CA LYS A 91 -19.54 -11.19 -1.59
C LYS A 91 -20.60 -10.61 -0.66
N ASN A 92 -20.64 -11.13 0.55
CA ASN A 92 -21.37 -10.51 1.65
C ASN A 92 -20.40 -9.69 2.50
N GLU A 93 -20.60 -8.38 2.54
CA GLU A 93 -19.79 -7.47 3.33
C GLU A 93 -20.64 -6.85 4.43
N LYS A 94 -20.56 -7.43 5.63
CA LYS A 94 -21.28 -6.99 6.83
C LYS A 94 -22.79 -6.85 6.62
N GLY A 95 -23.41 -7.85 5.99
CA GLY A 95 -24.85 -7.82 5.71
C GLY A 95 -25.24 -7.26 4.35
N VAL A 96 -24.30 -6.68 3.60
CA VAL A 96 -24.58 -6.08 2.29
C VAL A 96 -23.98 -6.95 1.19
N LEU A 97 -24.84 -7.44 0.29
CA LEU A 97 -24.41 -8.11 -0.94
C LEU A 97 -23.75 -7.08 -1.86
N LYS A 98 -22.52 -7.36 -2.27
CA LYS A 98 -21.75 -6.50 -3.19
C LYS A 98 -21.14 -7.34 -4.31
N TYR A 99 -21.07 -6.74 -5.49
CA TYR A 99 -20.19 -7.26 -6.54
C TYR A 99 -18.74 -7.18 -6.08
N GLN A 100 -18.01 -8.27 -6.29
CA GLN A 100 -16.58 -8.35 -6.18
C GLN A 100 -16.05 -8.84 -7.51
N LYS A 101 -15.26 -8.02 -8.19
CA LYS A 101 -14.57 -8.46 -9.41
C LYS A 101 -13.67 -9.66 -9.08
N PRO A 102 -13.74 -10.77 -9.86
CA PRO A 102 -12.83 -11.89 -9.67
C PRO A 102 -11.37 -11.42 -9.70
N SER A 103 -10.56 -11.95 -8.77
CA SER A 103 -9.14 -11.64 -8.72
C SER A 103 -8.46 -12.02 -10.03
N ARG A 104 -7.52 -11.20 -10.49
CA ARG A 104 -6.64 -11.53 -11.63
C ARG A 104 -5.38 -12.28 -11.22
N LYS A 105 -5.05 -12.29 -9.92
CA LYS A 105 -3.87 -12.99 -9.43
C LYS A 105 -4.02 -14.49 -9.63
N ILE A 106 -3.06 -15.10 -10.31
CA ILE A 106 -3.06 -16.52 -10.68
C ILE A 106 -3.30 -17.48 -9.51
N LEU A 107 -2.92 -17.12 -8.29
CA LEU A 107 -3.16 -17.95 -7.10
C LEU A 107 -4.64 -18.04 -6.69
N TYR A 108 -5.48 -17.08 -7.10
CA TYR A 108 -6.89 -17.04 -6.76
C TYR A 108 -7.81 -17.36 -7.94
N SER A 109 -7.27 -17.27 -9.16
CA SER A 109 -8.03 -17.41 -10.40
C SER A 109 -7.52 -18.52 -11.30
N SER A 110 -6.53 -19.30 -10.85
CA SER A 110 -5.97 -20.41 -11.60
C SER A 110 -5.74 -21.63 -10.71
N SER A 111 -5.83 -22.81 -11.29
CA SER A 111 -5.69 -24.11 -10.61
C SER A 111 -4.87 -25.08 -11.44
N VAL A 112 -4.33 -26.13 -10.80
CA VAL A 112 -3.57 -27.20 -11.48
C VAL A 112 -2.38 -26.63 -12.30
N MET A 113 -1.74 -25.60 -11.76
CA MET A 113 -0.60 -24.96 -12.41
C MET A 113 0.64 -25.86 -12.36
N SER A 114 1.32 -26.00 -13.49
CA SER A 114 2.53 -26.81 -13.62
C SER A 114 3.46 -26.21 -14.68
N LEU A 115 4.76 -26.41 -14.52
CA LEU A 115 5.76 -25.99 -15.48
C LEU A 115 6.16 -27.17 -16.35
N VAL A 116 5.94 -27.05 -17.66
CA VAL A 116 6.29 -28.05 -18.66
C VAL A 116 7.56 -27.58 -19.38
N GLU A 117 8.50 -28.50 -19.59
CA GLU A 117 9.76 -28.23 -20.32
C GLU A 117 10.59 -27.07 -19.74
N GLY A 118 10.36 -26.71 -18.47
CA GLY A 118 11.12 -25.71 -17.75
C GLY A 118 10.82 -24.25 -18.12
N SER A 119 9.90 -23.97 -19.04
CA SER A 119 9.48 -22.60 -19.37
C SER A 119 7.98 -22.43 -19.60
N LEU A 120 7.28 -23.46 -20.07
CA LEU A 120 5.85 -23.35 -20.41
C LEU A 120 4.99 -23.58 -19.17
N LEU A 121 4.51 -22.49 -18.57
CA LEU A 121 3.55 -22.56 -17.48
C LEU A 121 2.18 -22.95 -18.06
N LYS A 122 1.62 -24.08 -17.61
CA LYS A 122 0.28 -24.55 -17.96
C LYS A 122 -0.60 -24.61 -16.74
N GLY A 123 -1.90 -24.44 -16.92
CA GLY A 123 -2.87 -24.58 -15.85
C GLY A 123 -4.29 -24.34 -16.34
N LEU A 124 -5.23 -24.37 -15.41
CA LEU A 124 -6.61 -23.97 -15.66
C LEU A 124 -6.79 -22.53 -15.14
N CYS A 125 -7.38 -21.65 -15.95
CA CYS A 125 -7.65 -20.27 -15.63
C CYS A 125 -9.15 -20.01 -15.63
N LEU A 126 -9.61 -19.23 -14.65
CA LEU A 126 -10.97 -18.73 -14.57
C LEU A 126 -11.27 -17.78 -15.74
N SER A 127 -12.34 -18.04 -16.48
CA SER A 127 -12.80 -17.18 -17.59
C SER A 127 -14.01 -16.34 -17.19
N SER A 128 -14.46 -15.45 -18.07
CA SER A 128 -15.64 -14.62 -17.79
C SER A 128 -16.93 -15.43 -17.70
N ASP A 129 -16.95 -16.65 -18.25
CA ASP A 129 -18.09 -17.58 -18.17
C ASP A 129 -18.24 -18.27 -16.82
N GLY A 130 -17.34 -17.96 -15.89
CA GLY A 130 -17.31 -18.52 -14.55
C GLY A 130 -16.74 -19.95 -14.50
N LYS A 131 -16.18 -20.47 -15.59
CA LYS A 131 -15.59 -21.81 -15.67
C LYS A 131 -14.07 -21.72 -15.75
N MET A 132 -13.43 -22.86 -15.50
CA MET A 132 -11.99 -23.02 -15.59
C MET A 132 -11.62 -23.55 -16.99
N HIS A 133 -10.83 -22.79 -17.74
CA HIS A 133 -10.37 -23.12 -19.09
C HIS A 133 -8.87 -23.38 -19.12
N PRO A 134 -8.36 -24.31 -19.95
CA PRO A 134 -6.93 -24.52 -20.09
C PRO A 134 -6.24 -23.28 -20.66
N SER A 135 -5.13 -22.89 -20.06
CA SER A 135 -4.29 -21.79 -20.54
C SER A 135 -2.82 -22.13 -20.35
N SER A 136 -1.97 -21.48 -21.15
CA SER A 136 -0.52 -21.64 -21.08
C SER A 136 0.19 -20.36 -21.46
N ILE A 137 1.33 -20.11 -20.84
CA ILE A 137 2.22 -19.00 -21.17
C ILE A 137 3.67 -19.47 -21.14
N ASP A 138 4.47 -19.08 -22.14
CA ASP A 138 5.90 -19.39 -22.16
C ASP A 138 6.67 -18.33 -21.39
N LEU A 139 7.20 -18.69 -20.22
CA LEU A 139 7.97 -17.78 -19.37
C LEU A 139 9.33 -17.43 -20.01
N PHE A 140 9.80 -18.22 -20.98
CA PHE A 140 11.02 -17.94 -21.72
C PHE A 140 10.98 -16.59 -22.44
N ASP A 141 9.79 -16.21 -22.93
CA ASP A 141 9.53 -14.98 -23.66
C ASP A 141 9.35 -13.78 -22.72
N HIS A 142 9.45 -13.96 -21.41
CA HIS A 142 9.10 -12.91 -20.45
C HIS A 142 10.10 -12.72 -19.32
N PHE A 143 11.07 -13.62 -19.19
CA PHE A 143 12.13 -13.54 -18.20
C PHE A 143 13.52 -13.63 -18.83
N GLN A 144 14.43 -12.82 -18.31
CA GLN A 144 15.86 -12.88 -18.58
C GLN A 144 16.61 -13.27 -17.30
N ASN A 145 17.73 -13.97 -17.48
CA ASN A 145 18.75 -14.08 -16.44
C ASN A 145 19.73 -12.91 -16.56
N LYS A 146 19.76 -12.04 -15.55
CA LYS A 146 20.72 -10.95 -15.43
C LYS A 146 21.60 -11.21 -14.21
N ASP A 147 22.83 -11.65 -14.48
CA ASP A 147 23.86 -11.92 -13.47
C ASP A 147 23.40 -12.86 -12.34
N GLY A 148 22.72 -13.95 -12.68
CA GLY A 148 22.22 -14.91 -11.69
C GLY A 148 20.88 -14.52 -11.05
N SER A 149 20.17 -13.55 -11.62
CA SER A 149 18.85 -13.11 -11.16
C SER A 149 17.79 -13.15 -12.26
N PHE A 150 16.58 -13.55 -11.90
CA PHE A 150 15.42 -13.36 -12.76
C PHE A 150 15.12 -11.87 -12.91
N VAL A 151 14.91 -11.44 -14.15
CA VAL A 151 14.44 -10.09 -14.49
C VAL A 151 13.25 -10.22 -15.43
N ALA A 152 12.10 -9.71 -14.98
CA ALA A 152 10.87 -9.64 -15.74
C ALA A 152 11.02 -8.68 -16.95
N GLY A 153 10.35 -8.99 -18.06
CA GLY A 153 10.34 -8.18 -19.29
C GLY A 153 11.53 -8.44 -20.23
N GLY A 154 12.47 -9.29 -19.83
CA GLY A 154 13.51 -9.79 -20.72
C GLY A 154 13.13 -11.12 -21.37
N HIS A 155 14.09 -11.73 -22.06
CA HIS A 155 13.91 -13.02 -22.72
C HIS A 155 15.09 -13.96 -22.42
N PHE A 156 14.95 -15.23 -22.77
CA PHE A 156 16.05 -16.19 -22.88
C PHE A 156 16.70 -16.64 -21.56
N TYR A 157 16.02 -16.53 -20.39
CA TYR A 157 16.62 -17.01 -19.13
C TYR A 157 17.03 -18.50 -19.19
N TYR A 158 16.24 -19.32 -19.89
CA TYR A 158 16.34 -20.79 -19.88
C TYR A 158 17.71 -21.31 -20.34
N TYR A 159 18.37 -20.67 -21.31
CA TYR A 159 19.70 -21.10 -21.79
C TYR A 159 20.81 -21.00 -20.74
N SER A 160 20.58 -20.21 -19.71
CA SER A 160 21.53 -19.96 -18.63
C SER A 160 21.02 -20.44 -17.27
N ALA A 161 19.95 -21.24 -17.28
CA ALA A 161 19.29 -21.77 -16.11
C ALA A 161 19.45 -23.30 -16.00
N LYS A 162 19.44 -23.83 -14.78
CA LYS A 162 19.40 -25.26 -14.47
C LYS A 162 18.38 -25.52 -13.37
N GLY A 163 17.79 -26.71 -13.37
CA GLY A 163 16.86 -27.13 -12.33
C GLY A 163 15.66 -26.20 -12.18
N VAL A 164 15.11 -25.71 -13.31
CA VAL A 164 13.96 -24.80 -13.27
C VAL A 164 12.74 -25.55 -12.74
N THR A 165 12.13 -25.04 -11.68
CA THR A 165 10.96 -25.61 -11.05
C THR A 165 9.93 -24.54 -10.73
N PHE A 166 8.67 -24.92 -10.75
CA PHE A 166 7.56 -24.08 -10.29
C PHE A 166 6.99 -24.67 -9.01
N LYS A 167 6.80 -23.84 -7.98
CA LYS A 167 6.22 -24.25 -6.71
C LYS A 167 5.28 -23.18 -6.17
N ILE A 168 4.16 -23.63 -5.64
CA ILE A 168 3.27 -22.77 -4.86
C ILE A 168 3.67 -22.91 -3.39
N SER A 169 4.05 -21.81 -2.76
CA SER A 169 4.44 -21.75 -1.34
C SER A 169 3.61 -20.70 -0.62
N GLY A 170 2.57 -21.13 0.09
CA GLY A 170 1.65 -20.22 0.78
C GLY A 170 0.89 -19.32 -0.19
N ARG A 171 1.23 -18.02 -0.21
CA ARG A 171 0.63 -17.00 -1.07
C ARG A 171 1.52 -16.57 -2.23
N GLN A 172 2.50 -17.39 -2.60
CA GLN A 172 3.46 -17.08 -3.66
C GLN A 172 3.51 -18.20 -4.69
N ALA A 173 3.61 -17.80 -5.96
CA ALA A 173 3.74 -18.69 -7.12
C ALA A 173 5.18 -18.62 -7.62
N LEU A 174 6.09 -19.35 -6.98
CA LEU A 174 7.53 -19.19 -7.17
C LEU A 174 8.04 -19.96 -8.39
N LEU A 175 8.72 -19.25 -9.29
CA LEU A 175 9.64 -19.83 -10.28
C LEU A 175 11.04 -19.87 -9.67
N GLN A 176 11.61 -21.06 -9.49
CA GLN A 176 12.92 -21.27 -8.87
C GLN A 176 13.87 -21.90 -9.87
N ALA A 177 15.12 -21.44 -9.93
CA ALA A 177 16.16 -22.05 -10.76
C ALA A 177 17.56 -21.71 -10.26
N GLN A 178 18.54 -22.46 -10.74
CA GLN A 178 19.96 -22.11 -10.68
C GLN A 178 20.32 -21.29 -11.91
N LEU A 179 20.67 -20.02 -11.72
CA LEU A 179 20.96 -19.08 -12.79
C LEU A 179 22.46 -18.78 -12.88
N LYS A 180 23.02 -18.82 -14.08
CA LYS A 180 24.44 -18.54 -14.33
C LYS A 180 24.73 -17.04 -14.20
N ASN A 181 25.64 -16.66 -13.31
CA ASN A 181 26.13 -15.28 -13.17
C ASN A 181 27.27 -14.95 -14.15
N HIS A 182 27.77 -13.71 -14.16
CA HIS A 182 28.86 -13.27 -15.04
C HIS A 182 30.18 -14.01 -14.80
N ASN A 183 30.41 -14.51 -13.59
CA ASN A 183 31.57 -15.35 -13.25
C ASN A 183 31.40 -16.80 -13.75
N GLY A 184 30.28 -17.12 -14.38
CA GLY A 184 29.95 -18.45 -14.88
C GLY A 184 29.50 -19.44 -13.81
N GLN A 185 29.31 -18.99 -12.57
CA GLN A 185 28.81 -19.79 -11.45
C GLN A 185 27.29 -19.82 -11.47
N PHE A 186 26.71 -20.94 -11.07
CA PHE A 186 25.26 -21.08 -10.93
C PHE A 186 24.84 -20.70 -9.51
N VAL A 187 23.91 -19.77 -9.39
CA VAL A 187 23.38 -19.26 -8.12
C VAL A 187 21.89 -19.59 -8.04
N ASP A 188 21.41 -20.09 -6.90
CA ASP A 188 19.99 -20.33 -6.68
C ASP A 188 19.24 -19.00 -6.62
N ASN A 189 18.16 -18.88 -7.38
CA ASN A 189 17.31 -17.70 -7.40
C ASN A 189 15.84 -18.09 -7.56
N SER A 190 14.95 -17.21 -7.10
CA SER A 190 13.50 -17.39 -7.24
C SER A 190 12.79 -16.07 -7.47
N THR A 191 11.75 -16.08 -8.31
CA THR A 191 10.85 -14.94 -8.52
C THR A 191 9.40 -15.37 -8.31
N ASP A 192 8.57 -14.47 -7.76
CA ASP A 192 7.14 -14.71 -7.65
C ASP A 192 6.46 -14.34 -8.97
N LEU A 193 5.83 -15.32 -9.62
CA LEU A 193 5.08 -15.10 -10.85
C LEU A 193 3.80 -14.31 -10.61
N SER A 194 3.30 -14.26 -9.37
CA SER A 194 2.09 -13.51 -9.02
C SER A 194 2.23 -12.01 -9.21
N ASP A 195 3.46 -11.51 -9.33
CA ASP A 195 3.76 -10.09 -9.50
C ASP A 195 3.68 -9.64 -10.97
N CYS A 196 3.80 -10.57 -11.92
CA CYS A 196 3.93 -10.25 -13.35
C CYS A 196 3.09 -11.14 -14.28
N VAL A 197 2.52 -12.24 -13.78
CA VAL A 197 1.59 -13.10 -14.53
C VAL A 197 0.22 -12.96 -13.89
N ASP A 198 -0.73 -12.50 -14.68
CA ASP A 198 -2.14 -12.43 -14.30
C ASP A 198 -2.95 -13.46 -15.09
N ASN A 199 -4.09 -13.87 -14.56
CA ASN A 199 -5.18 -14.41 -15.33
C ASN A 199 -6.09 -13.26 -15.80
N ARG A 200 -6.11 -13.00 -17.11
CA ARG A 200 -7.10 -12.13 -17.73
C ARG A 200 -8.26 -12.98 -18.21
N LEU A 201 -9.48 -12.66 -17.75
CA LEU A 201 -10.70 -13.35 -18.15
C LEU A 201 -10.74 -13.48 -19.69
N ASP A 202 -10.98 -14.70 -20.18
CA ASP A 202 -11.03 -15.08 -21.60
C ASP A 202 -9.69 -15.10 -22.36
N GLU A 203 -8.63 -14.48 -21.85
CA GLU A 203 -7.26 -14.55 -22.41
C GLU A 203 -6.40 -15.61 -21.69
N GLY A 204 -6.72 -15.94 -20.44
CA GLY A 204 -5.95 -16.85 -19.60
C GLY A 204 -4.70 -16.20 -19.03
N PHE A 205 -3.58 -16.94 -18.94
CA PHE A 205 -2.32 -16.41 -18.44
C PHE A 205 -1.77 -15.33 -19.36
N VAL A 206 -1.56 -14.15 -18.80
CA VAL A 206 -1.00 -13.01 -19.52
C VAL A 206 0.11 -12.40 -18.68
N PHE A 207 1.29 -12.30 -19.29
CA PHE A 207 2.40 -11.57 -18.70
C PHE A 207 2.16 -10.07 -18.84
N HIS A 208 2.44 -9.33 -17.78
CA HIS A 208 2.51 -7.89 -17.82
C HIS A 208 3.86 -7.45 -17.29
N GLU A 209 4.50 -6.58 -18.06
CA GLU A 209 5.77 -6.01 -17.65
C GLU A 209 5.55 -5.17 -16.39
N VAL A 210 6.18 -5.58 -15.30
CA VAL A 210 6.25 -4.76 -14.08
C VAL A 210 7.27 -3.67 -14.37
N SER A 211 6.84 -2.63 -15.09
CA SER A 211 7.64 -1.43 -15.20
C SER A 211 7.90 -0.95 -13.77
N GLY A 212 9.16 -0.64 -13.42
CA GLY A 212 9.52 -0.17 -12.08
C GLY A 212 8.77 1.10 -11.63
N ALA A 213 7.96 1.70 -12.50
CA ALA A 213 7.01 2.78 -12.22
C ALA A 213 5.70 2.31 -11.55
N ARG A 214 5.36 1.01 -11.61
CA ARG A 214 4.05 0.48 -11.18
C ARG A 214 3.92 0.30 -9.67
N LEU A 215 4.98 0.49 -8.87
CA LEU A 215 4.85 0.49 -7.40
C LEU A 215 3.97 1.64 -6.88
N VAL A 216 3.65 2.63 -7.72
CA VAL A 216 2.67 3.70 -7.45
C VAL A 216 1.25 3.34 -7.91
N ALA A 217 1.08 2.31 -8.74
CA ALA A 217 -0.21 1.92 -9.35
C ALA A 217 -0.80 0.60 -8.81
N VAL A 218 -0.26 0.06 -7.70
CA VAL A 218 -0.86 -1.10 -6.98
C VAL A 218 -1.95 -0.64 -5.99
N VAL A 219 -2.29 0.65 -5.98
CA VAL A 219 -3.56 1.12 -5.41
C VAL A 219 -4.60 1.04 -6.52
N ASP A 220 -5.66 0.25 -6.29
CA ASP A 220 -6.72 -0.08 -7.23
C ASP A 220 -7.26 1.10 -8.06
N ASN A 221 -7.90 0.75 -9.18
CA ASN A 221 -8.43 1.57 -10.29
C ASN A 221 -9.36 2.77 -9.94
N ASP A 222 -9.55 3.13 -8.68
CA ASP A 222 -10.34 4.30 -8.25
C ASP A 222 -9.48 5.52 -7.89
N THR A 223 -8.15 5.44 -8.05
CA THR A 223 -7.27 6.59 -7.79
C THR A 223 -7.17 7.48 -9.04
N PRO A 224 -7.50 8.78 -8.97
CA PRO A 224 -7.53 9.64 -10.15
C PRO A 224 -6.17 9.73 -10.84
N ARG A 225 -6.19 9.48 -12.16
CA ARG A 225 -5.07 9.50 -13.13
C ARG A 225 -4.12 10.71 -13.02
N PHE A 226 -4.59 11.80 -12.41
CA PHE A 226 -3.82 13.00 -12.07
C PHE A 226 -2.66 12.72 -11.10
N ILE A 227 -2.84 11.83 -10.12
CA ILE A 227 -1.83 11.54 -9.10
C ILE A 227 -0.62 10.83 -9.72
N ALA A 228 -0.84 9.85 -10.59
CA ALA A 228 0.24 9.16 -11.30
C ALA A 228 1.04 10.11 -12.22
N GLN A 229 0.37 11.00 -12.96
CA GLN A 229 1.03 11.98 -13.83
C GLN A 229 1.80 13.06 -13.07
N PHE A 230 1.37 13.41 -11.86
CA PHE A 230 2.08 14.36 -10.99
C PHE A 230 3.37 13.75 -10.42
N PHE A 231 3.35 12.47 -10.05
CA PHE A 231 4.52 11.78 -9.50
C PHE A 231 5.56 11.35 -10.57
N GLU A 232 5.14 11.09 -11.81
CA GLU A 232 6.07 10.77 -12.92
C GLU A 232 7.08 11.88 -13.24
N ARG A 233 6.83 13.13 -12.81
CA ARG A 233 7.71 14.29 -13.09
C ARG A 233 8.64 14.68 -11.93
N ALA A 234 8.54 14.03 -10.78
CA ALA A 234 9.30 14.44 -9.59
C ALA A 234 10.52 13.51 -9.33
N PRO A 235 11.76 14.02 -9.29
CA PRO A 235 12.97 13.20 -9.13
C PRO A 235 13.14 12.51 -7.75
N TYR A 236 12.27 12.81 -6.78
CA TYR A 236 12.39 12.36 -5.37
C TYR A 236 11.64 11.06 -5.04
N VAL A 237 10.95 10.46 -6.03
CA VAL A 237 10.08 9.28 -5.86
C VAL A 237 10.85 8.02 -5.40
N LYS A 238 12.15 7.91 -5.70
CA LYS A 238 12.97 6.76 -5.29
C LYS A 238 13.14 6.62 -3.77
N SER A 239 13.23 7.74 -3.06
CA SER A 239 13.37 7.77 -1.59
C SER A 239 12.06 7.44 -0.89
N LEU A 240 10.92 7.85 -1.48
CA LEU A 240 9.58 7.52 -1.00
C LEU A 240 9.29 6.02 -1.16
N ILE A 241 9.70 5.43 -2.28
CA ILE A 241 9.59 3.98 -2.54
C ILE A 241 10.40 3.17 -1.52
N ALA A 242 11.63 3.62 -1.19
CA ALA A 242 12.45 2.96 -0.16
C ALA A 242 11.79 3.01 1.24
N ALA A 243 11.13 4.13 1.59
CA ALA A 243 10.40 4.28 2.85
C ALA A 243 9.14 3.42 2.92
N VAL A 244 8.40 3.30 1.81
CA VAL A 244 7.21 2.43 1.71
C VAL A 244 7.59 0.96 1.83
N HIS A 245 8.70 0.54 1.21
CA HIS A 245 9.27 -0.81 1.39
C HIS A 245 9.73 -1.08 2.82
N LEU A 246 10.11 -0.04 3.57
CA LEU A 246 10.47 -0.14 4.99
C LEU A 246 9.25 -0.39 5.89
N VAL A 247 8.06 0.09 5.48
CA VAL A 247 6.79 -0.04 6.21
C VAL A 247 6.05 -1.33 5.86
N SER A 248 6.27 -1.91 4.67
CA SER A 248 5.61 -3.16 4.24
C SER A 248 6.13 -4.45 4.90
N GLY A 249 7.09 -4.35 5.83
CA GLY A 249 7.37 -5.40 6.81
C GLY A 249 8.29 -6.55 6.39
N ASP A 250 9.06 -6.42 5.31
CA ASP A 250 9.78 -7.58 4.75
C ASP A 250 11.26 -7.77 5.17
N LEU A 251 11.81 -6.96 6.09
CA LEU A 251 13.16 -7.21 6.64
C LEU A 251 13.23 -6.84 8.13
N LYS A 252 12.72 -7.72 8.99
CA LYS A 252 12.64 -7.54 10.45
C LYS A 252 13.98 -7.20 11.12
N GLU A 253 15.11 -7.62 10.58
CA GLU A 253 16.40 -7.51 11.27
C GLU A 253 17.15 -6.20 10.96
N GLN A 254 17.06 -5.69 9.73
CA GLN A 254 17.68 -4.41 9.36
C GLN A 254 16.85 -3.21 9.85
N VAL A 255 15.51 -3.35 9.84
CA VAL A 255 14.59 -2.35 10.41
C VAL A 255 14.82 -2.17 11.92
N HIS A 256 15.17 -3.23 12.67
CA HIS A 256 15.46 -3.11 14.10
C HIS A 256 16.73 -2.28 14.38
N LYS A 257 17.77 -2.43 13.53
CA LYS A 257 18.99 -1.61 13.61
C LYS A 257 18.72 -0.16 13.19
N THR A 258 17.92 0.06 12.16
CA THR A 258 17.58 1.41 11.68
C THR A 258 16.62 2.14 12.62
N LEU A 259 15.62 1.47 13.22
CA LEU A 259 14.73 2.07 14.23
C LEU A 259 15.47 2.44 15.53
N THR A 260 16.48 1.69 15.91
CA THR A 260 17.30 2.02 17.10
C THR A 260 18.17 3.26 16.85
N TYR A 261 18.50 3.55 15.59
CA TYR A 261 19.18 4.79 15.17
C TYR A 261 18.20 5.95 14.93
N SER A 262 17.03 5.71 14.34
CA SER A 262 16.05 6.74 14.00
C SER A 262 15.12 7.14 15.15
N SER A 263 14.96 6.31 16.19
CA SER A 263 14.26 6.66 17.44
C SER A 263 14.98 7.74 18.26
N LYS A 264 16.17 8.16 17.85
CA LYS A 264 16.88 9.32 18.39
C LYS A 264 16.60 10.62 17.64
N SER A 265 15.87 10.59 16.51
CA SER A 265 15.49 11.78 15.76
C SER A 265 14.03 12.15 16.05
N PRO A 266 13.78 13.26 16.78
CA PRO A 266 12.42 13.76 17.03
C PRO A 266 11.62 13.96 15.75
N ALA A 267 12.29 14.27 14.62
CA ALA A 267 11.65 14.48 13.32
C ALA A 267 10.85 13.26 12.83
N VAL A 268 11.42 12.05 12.97
CA VAL A 268 10.80 10.82 12.46
C VAL A 268 9.60 10.42 13.32
N SER A 269 9.72 10.53 14.64
CA SER A 269 8.63 10.24 15.56
C SER A 269 7.46 11.21 15.41
N VAL A 270 7.75 12.49 15.19
CA VAL A 270 6.74 13.53 14.96
C VAL A 270 6.01 13.30 13.64
N ALA A 271 6.73 12.96 12.57
CA ALA A 271 6.13 12.61 11.29
C ALA A 271 5.19 11.40 11.39
N ILE A 272 5.57 10.36 12.15
CA ILE A 272 4.70 9.19 12.36
C ILE A 272 3.42 9.60 13.10
N ILE A 273 3.52 10.39 14.16
CA ILE A 273 2.36 10.81 14.95
C ILE A 273 1.46 11.78 14.19
N PHE A 274 2.03 12.74 13.45
CA PHE A 274 1.23 13.65 12.61
C PHE A 274 0.54 12.89 11.47
N SER A 275 1.21 11.90 10.89
CA SER A 275 0.62 11.07 9.83
C SER A 275 -0.56 10.21 10.32
N SER A 276 -0.50 9.72 11.56
CA SER A 276 -1.60 8.97 12.15
C SER A 276 -2.76 9.87 12.56
N LEU A 277 -2.49 11.07 13.06
CA LEU A 277 -3.52 12.05 13.45
C LEU A 277 -4.24 12.68 12.25
N CYS A 278 -3.54 12.93 11.14
CA CYS A 278 -4.14 13.52 9.93
C CYS A 278 -4.86 12.51 9.02
N GLY A 279 -5.07 11.27 9.47
CA GLY A 279 -5.96 10.30 8.83
C GLY A 279 -5.53 9.87 7.42
N GLY A 280 -4.48 9.04 7.33
CA GLY A 280 -4.19 8.25 6.12
C GLY A 280 -3.20 8.90 5.14
N ILE A 281 -3.43 8.73 3.83
CA ILE A 281 -2.49 9.03 2.75
C ILE A 281 -2.10 10.53 2.70
N LEU A 282 -3.02 11.44 3.07
CA LEU A 282 -2.72 12.87 3.18
C LEU A 282 -1.70 13.16 4.30
N GLY A 283 -1.85 12.52 5.46
CA GLY A 283 -0.91 12.61 6.56
C GLY A 283 0.48 12.08 6.19
N ALA A 284 0.53 10.95 5.46
CA ALA A 284 1.78 10.37 4.98
C ALA A 284 2.46 11.25 3.89
N THR A 285 1.68 11.85 2.98
CA THR A 285 2.18 12.69 1.88
C THR A 285 2.72 14.02 2.39
N LEU A 286 2.03 14.64 3.34
CA LEU A 286 2.54 15.81 4.06
C LEU A 286 3.84 15.43 4.78
N CYS A 287 3.87 14.35 5.56
CA CYS A 287 5.08 13.95 6.29
C CYS A 287 6.28 13.60 5.40
N GLY A 288 6.06 12.91 4.27
CA GLY A 288 7.13 12.56 3.32
C GLY A 288 7.72 13.80 2.63
N GLY A 289 6.90 14.81 2.34
CA GLY A 289 7.36 16.09 1.78
C GLY A 289 8.12 16.96 2.80
N LEU A 290 7.85 16.80 4.10
CA LEU A 290 8.40 17.65 5.16
C LEU A 290 9.69 17.09 5.77
N THR A 291 9.80 15.77 5.92
CA THR A 291 10.95 15.13 6.59
C THR A 291 12.26 15.23 5.80
N ALA A 292 12.21 15.19 4.47
CA ALA A 292 13.41 15.23 3.64
C ALA A 292 14.10 16.62 3.60
N PRO A 293 13.39 17.74 3.37
CA PRO A 293 14.04 19.06 3.39
C PRO A 293 14.58 19.43 4.77
N ILE A 294 13.86 19.07 5.85
CA ILE A 294 14.28 19.36 7.22
C ILE A 294 15.51 18.53 7.59
N GLY A 295 15.53 17.23 7.25
CA GLY A 295 16.68 16.37 7.45
C GLY A 295 17.92 16.90 6.74
N ILE A 296 17.76 17.37 5.49
CA ILE A 296 18.86 17.98 4.73
C ILE A 296 19.34 19.27 5.39
N ILE A 297 18.45 20.22 5.70
CA ILE A 297 18.84 21.52 6.31
C ILE A 297 19.56 21.29 7.64
N VAL A 298 19.03 20.41 8.48
CA VAL A 298 19.63 20.05 9.77
C VAL A 298 21.00 19.40 9.58
N GLU A 299 21.12 18.41 8.70
CA GLU A 299 22.38 17.70 8.48
C GLU A 299 23.43 18.61 7.84
N THR A 300 23.08 19.47 6.88
CA THR A 300 24.05 20.33 6.19
C THR A 300 24.49 21.52 7.04
N GLU A 301 23.59 22.12 7.82
CA GLU A 301 23.89 23.34 8.57
C GLU A 301 24.41 23.06 9.99
N ALA A 302 23.92 22.01 10.66
CA ALA A 302 24.29 21.74 12.05
C ALA A 302 25.54 20.86 12.18
N ALA A 303 25.80 19.95 11.22
CA ALA A 303 26.89 18.99 11.34
C ALA A 303 28.29 19.62 11.18
N VAL A 304 28.40 20.75 10.50
CA VAL A 304 29.69 21.39 10.22
C VAL A 304 30.13 22.34 11.35
N ILE A 305 29.17 22.93 12.08
CA ILE A 305 29.44 24.08 12.96
C ILE A 305 29.25 23.75 14.45
N ILE A 306 28.41 22.78 14.80
CA ILE A 306 28.05 22.50 16.19
C ILE A 306 28.74 21.22 16.68
N SER A 307 29.86 21.36 17.38
CA SER A 307 30.53 20.23 18.03
C SER A 307 29.83 19.75 19.31
N ASP A 308 29.04 20.61 19.96
CA ASP A 308 28.28 20.28 21.17
C ASP A 308 27.00 19.51 20.83
N VAL A 309 26.98 18.22 21.18
CA VAL A 309 25.86 17.29 20.95
C VAL A 309 24.56 17.79 21.58
N THR A 310 24.62 18.46 22.73
CA THR A 310 23.43 18.98 23.43
C THR A 310 22.86 20.19 22.70
N LEU A 311 23.71 21.14 22.31
CA LEU A 311 23.29 22.30 21.54
C LEU A 311 22.76 21.89 20.16
N LYS A 312 23.37 20.87 19.54
CA LYS A 312 22.89 20.29 18.29
C LYS A 312 21.47 19.74 18.45
N GLY A 313 21.22 18.91 19.48
CA GLY A 313 19.88 18.40 19.74
C GLY A 313 18.84 19.49 19.98
N GLN A 314 19.19 20.54 20.73
CA GLN A 314 18.31 21.71 20.96
C GLN A 314 18.01 22.49 19.69
N PHE A 315 19.01 22.67 18.81
CA PHE A 315 18.84 23.35 17.54
C PHE A 315 18.01 22.54 16.54
N GLU A 316 18.21 21.22 16.50
CA GLU A 316 17.39 20.29 15.70
C GLU A 316 15.93 20.37 16.14
N GLU A 317 15.67 20.24 17.44
CA GLU A 317 14.34 20.39 18.02
C GLU A 317 13.72 21.74 17.65
N ALA A 318 14.46 22.85 17.83
CA ALA A 318 13.99 24.21 17.51
C ALA A 318 13.63 24.37 16.03
N THR A 319 14.47 23.88 15.13
CA THR A 319 14.29 24.00 13.68
C THR A 319 13.09 23.20 13.21
N ILE A 320 12.97 21.94 13.65
CA ILE A 320 11.82 21.08 13.34
C ILE A 320 10.55 21.71 13.92
N GLY A 321 10.61 22.16 15.18
CA GLY A 321 9.50 22.71 15.93
C GLY A 321 8.92 23.97 15.29
N ARG A 322 9.79 24.94 14.95
CA ARG A 322 9.40 26.18 14.28
C ARG A 322 8.79 25.90 12.90
N TYR A 323 9.38 24.99 12.14
CA TYR A 323 8.85 24.65 10.83
C TYR A 323 7.45 24.03 10.90
N VAL A 324 7.23 23.08 11.83
CA VAL A 324 5.89 22.51 12.06
C VAL A 324 4.92 23.57 12.55
N TYR A 325 5.35 24.46 13.46
CA TYR A 325 4.55 25.61 13.92
C TYR A 325 4.10 26.50 12.76
N GLU A 326 5.04 26.98 11.93
CA GLU A 326 4.74 27.86 10.80
C GLU A 326 3.83 27.16 9.78
N MET A 327 4.08 25.88 9.50
CA MET A 327 3.26 25.09 8.60
C MET A 327 1.81 24.99 9.11
N VAL A 328 1.62 24.54 10.34
CA VAL A 328 0.28 24.39 10.92
C VAL A 328 -0.41 25.76 11.04
N GLY A 329 0.31 26.80 11.44
CA GLY A 329 -0.19 28.18 11.46
C GLY A 329 -0.69 28.64 10.09
N ASN A 330 0.09 28.40 9.03
CA ASN A 330 -0.30 28.74 7.66
C ASN A 330 -1.54 27.98 7.19
N VAL A 331 -1.69 26.70 7.57
CA VAL A 331 -2.91 25.94 7.23
C VAL A 331 -4.11 26.40 8.07
N VAL A 332 -3.91 26.80 9.33
CA VAL A 332 -4.97 27.38 10.19
C VAL A 332 -5.48 28.71 9.63
N VAL A 333 -4.65 29.48 8.93
CA VAL A 333 -5.04 30.73 8.26
C VAL A 333 -5.81 30.46 6.96
N ALA A 334 -5.65 29.29 6.32
CA ALA A 334 -6.37 28.93 5.11
C ALA A 334 -7.83 28.52 5.42
N LYS A 335 -8.81 29.30 4.95
CA LYS A 335 -10.23 29.24 5.34
C LYS A 335 -10.91 27.85 5.35
N GLU A 336 -10.62 26.96 4.40
CA GLU A 336 -11.38 25.70 4.28
C GLU A 336 -10.77 24.53 5.08
N ALA A 337 -9.44 24.49 5.22
CA ALA A 337 -8.75 23.48 6.06
C ALA A 337 -8.55 23.96 7.50
N GLY A 338 -8.53 25.27 7.71
CA GLY A 338 -8.16 25.91 8.96
C GLY A 338 -9.17 25.69 10.08
N ASP A 339 -10.47 25.54 9.78
CA ASP A 339 -11.48 25.33 10.83
C ASP A 339 -11.39 23.95 11.48
N MET A 340 -11.10 22.90 10.70
CA MET A 340 -10.88 21.54 11.22
C MET A 340 -9.58 21.47 12.03
N ILE A 341 -8.51 22.10 11.54
CA ILE A 341 -7.22 22.11 12.25
C ILE A 341 -7.31 23.00 13.49
N ARG A 342 -8.04 24.11 13.46
CA ARG A 342 -8.26 24.96 14.64
C ARG A 342 -9.09 24.22 15.69
N ALA A 343 -10.10 23.46 15.29
CA ALA A 343 -10.83 22.59 16.21
C ALA A 343 -9.92 21.51 16.82
N LEU A 344 -9.01 20.93 16.03
CA LEU A 344 -8.01 19.97 16.51
C LEU A 344 -7.00 20.62 17.47
N VAL A 345 -6.36 21.73 17.08
CA VAL A 345 -5.41 22.54 17.88
C VAL A 345 -6.03 22.96 19.22
N ASN A 346 -7.30 23.35 19.23
CA ASN A 346 -8.01 23.70 20.46
C ASN A 346 -8.36 22.47 21.33
N ALA A 347 -8.40 21.26 20.76
CA ALA A 347 -8.60 20.01 21.48
C ALA A 347 -7.29 19.42 22.04
N PHE A 348 -6.12 19.78 21.48
CA PHE A 348 -4.79 19.33 21.95
C PHE A 348 -4.47 19.61 23.44
N PRO A 349 -4.84 20.75 24.04
CA PRO A 349 -4.57 20.98 25.47
C PRO A 349 -5.62 20.31 26.40
N GLY A 350 -6.55 19.51 25.86
CA GLY A 350 -7.63 18.89 26.61
C GLY A 350 -7.36 17.44 27.05
N PRO A 351 -8.16 16.93 28.01
CA PRO A 351 -8.06 15.55 28.50
C PRO A 351 -8.25 14.50 27.38
N ASP A 352 -8.91 14.86 26.28
CA ASP A 352 -9.13 13.98 25.13
C ASP A 352 -7.84 13.71 24.34
N PHE A 353 -6.93 14.67 24.26
CA PHE A 353 -5.62 14.48 23.61
C PHE A 353 -4.70 13.60 24.46
N ASP A 354 -4.68 13.83 25.77
CA ASP A 354 -3.95 12.99 26.72
C ASP A 354 -4.51 11.54 26.68
N ALA A 355 -5.84 11.37 26.57
CA ALA A 355 -6.49 10.06 26.44
C ALA A 355 -6.13 9.35 25.11
N ALA A 356 -6.14 10.05 23.97
CA ALA A 356 -5.71 9.50 22.69
C ALA A 356 -4.22 9.10 22.71
N CYS A 357 -3.38 9.90 23.36
CA CYS A 357 -1.96 9.59 23.56
C CYS A 357 -1.76 8.38 24.48
N ASP A 358 -2.56 8.24 25.53
CA ASP A 358 -2.55 7.09 26.42
C ASP A 358 -3.01 5.81 25.71
N GLU A 359 -3.96 5.90 24.79
CA GLU A 359 -4.39 4.78 23.95
C GLU A 359 -3.28 4.33 23.00
N VAL A 360 -2.60 5.28 22.36
CA VAL A 360 -1.41 5.01 21.52
C VAL A 360 -0.29 4.39 22.37
N LYS A 361 -0.02 4.94 23.55
CA LYS A 361 0.97 4.42 24.50
C LYS A 361 0.62 2.99 24.94
N LYS A 362 -0.65 2.71 25.21
CA LYS A 362 -1.15 1.37 25.55
C LYS A 362 -0.96 0.40 24.39
N ALA A 363 -1.28 0.80 23.16
CA ALA A 363 -1.04 -0.01 21.96
C ALA A 363 0.45 -0.34 21.77
N PHE A 364 1.36 0.57 22.12
CA PHE A 364 2.81 0.32 22.09
C PHE A 364 3.29 -0.59 23.24
N VAL A 365 2.70 -0.48 24.44
CA VAL A 365 3.02 -1.35 25.58
C VAL A 365 2.54 -2.79 25.33
N ASP A 366 1.32 -2.95 24.81
CA ASP A 366 0.72 -4.26 24.50
C ASP A 366 1.49 -4.99 23.38
N ALA A 367 2.22 -4.26 22.54
CA ALA A 367 3.13 -4.81 21.51
C ALA A 367 4.48 -5.31 22.05
N ASN A 368 4.70 -5.30 23.38
CA ASN A 368 5.90 -5.81 24.06
C ASN A 368 7.21 -5.12 23.60
N TRP A 369 7.15 -3.81 23.36
CA TRP A 369 8.30 -2.99 22.95
C TRP A 369 9.15 -2.54 24.15
N THR A 370 10.48 -2.67 24.05
CA THR A 370 11.45 -2.49 25.16
C THR A 370 11.49 -1.08 25.76
N ALA A 371 12.07 -0.93 26.96
CA ALA A 371 12.17 0.34 27.70
C ALA A 371 12.92 1.50 27.00
N ALA A 372 13.72 1.24 25.95
CA ALA A 372 14.37 2.31 25.19
C ALA A 372 13.37 3.14 24.36
N THR A 373 12.24 2.55 23.95
CA THR A 373 11.19 3.20 23.17
C THR A 373 10.27 4.08 24.02
N SER A 374 10.22 3.87 25.34
CA SER A 374 9.38 4.69 26.24
C SER A 374 9.94 6.10 26.46
N ALA A 375 11.28 6.26 26.51
CA ALA A 375 11.92 7.57 26.59
C ALA A 375 11.74 8.39 25.30
N ALA A 376 11.86 7.75 24.13
CA ALA A 376 11.59 8.39 22.85
C ALA A 376 10.11 8.82 22.70
N GLY A 377 9.18 8.00 23.21
CA GLY A 377 7.76 8.34 23.28
C GLY A 377 7.47 9.56 24.15
N ILE A 378 8.08 9.65 25.34
CA ILE A 378 7.93 10.80 26.25
C ILE A 378 8.48 12.08 25.63
N ASN A 379 9.66 12.03 25.00
CA ASN A 379 10.25 13.20 24.35
C ASN A 379 9.42 13.66 23.14
N SER A 380 8.88 12.72 22.36
CA SER A 380 7.99 13.06 21.23
C SER A 380 6.70 13.71 21.70
N TYR A 381 6.13 13.24 22.81
CA TYR A 381 4.96 13.84 23.45
C TYR A 381 5.25 15.27 23.92
N LEU A 382 6.34 15.47 24.67
CA LEU A 382 6.72 16.80 25.17
C LEU A 382 6.95 17.78 24.02
N PHE A 383 7.57 17.32 22.94
CA PHE A 383 7.79 18.11 21.75
C PHE A 383 6.48 18.49 21.02
N LEU A 384 5.57 17.53 20.79
CA LEU A 384 4.27 17.82 20.18
C LEU A 384 3.42 18.76 21.05
N ARG A 385 3.43 18.55 22.37
CA ARG A 385 2.75 19.43 23.32
C ARG A 385 3.33 20.84 23.28
N LYS A 386 4.64 20.97 23.11
CA LYS A 386 5.33 22.27 22.98
C LYS A 386 4.94 22.99 21.68
N ILE A 387 4.81 22.28 20.56
CA ILE A 387 4.24 22.81 19.31
C ILE A 387 2.79 23.26 19.51
N ALA A 388 1.96 22.42 20.13
CA ALA A 388 0.55 22.73 20.36
C ALA A 388 0.38 23.97 21.24
N ASN A 389 1.14 24.05 22.34
CA ASN A 389 1.15 25.23 23.21
C ASN A 389 1.57 26.49 22.45
N ALA A 390 2.61 26.40 21.62
CA ALA A 390 3.06 27.51 20.79
C ALA A 390 1.94 27.98 19.86
N LEU A 391 1.27 27.06 19.15
CA LEU A 391 0.16 27.36 18.24
C LEU A 391 -1.05 28.00 18.96
N VAL A 392 -1.34 27.57 20.18
CA VAL A 392 -2.43 28.13 21.00
C VAL A 392 -2.08 29.53 21.51
N GLN A 393 -0.82 29.75 21.89
CA GLN A 393 -0.33 31.02 22.42
C GLN A 393 0.06 32.02 21.34
N ASP A 394 0.17 31.57 20.07
CA ASP A 394 0.76 32.31 18.94
C ASP A 394 2.18 32.85 19.26
N GLU A 395 2.92 32.10 20.08
CA GLU A 395 4.26 32.46 20.55
C GLU A 395 5.20 31.25 20.45
N LEU A 396 6.37 31.42 19.82
CA LEU A 396 7.39 30.37 19.76
C LEU A 396 8.04 30.15 21.14
N PRO A 397 8.37 28.90 21.51
CA PRO A 397 9.09 28.60 22.75
C PRO A 397 10.42 29.37 22.85
N GLN A 398 10.64 30.03 23.99
CA GLN A 398 11.83 30.86 24.23
C GLN A 398 13.15 30.07 24.12
N ASP A 399 13.14 28.80 24.50
CA ASP A 399 14.31 27.93 24.40
C ASP A 399 14.67 27.57 22.94
N TRP A 400 13.69 27.51 22.03
CA TRP A 400 13.95 27.38 20.59
C TRP A 400 14.64 28.63 20.04
N LEU A 401 14.13 29.82 20.37
CA LEU A 401 14.73 31.10 19.95
C LEU A 401 16.16 31.26 20.48
N GLN A 402 16.41 30.83 21.72
CA GLN A 402 17.74 30.85 22.31
C GLN A 402 18.70 29.87 21.63
N ALA A 403 18.23 28.67 21.26
CA ALA A 403 19.04 27.69 20.54
C ALA A 403 19.44 28.21 19.15
N GLU A 404 18.49 28.76 18.39
CA GLU A 404 18.76 29.37 17.09
C GLU A 404 19.72 30.56 17.19
N THR A 405 19.54 31.43 18.18
CA THR A 405 20.43 32.59 18.42
C THR A 405 21.85 32.14 18.75
N LYS A 406 22.02 31.11 19.58
CA LYS A 406 23.34 30.56 19.92
C LYS A 406 24.04 30.02 18.66
N VAL A 407 23.33 29.28 17.82
CA VAL A 407 23.89 28.74 16.58
C VAL A 407 24.21 29.85 15.58
N SER A 408 23.36 30.86 15.45
CA SER A 408 23.61 32.03 14.60
C SER A 408 24.89 32.78 15.04
N ASN A 409 25.10 32.96 16.33
CA ASN A 409 26.32 33.58 16.86
C ASN A 409 27.57 32.73 16.56
N LEU A 410 27.48 31.41 16.66
CA LEU A 410 28.58 30.51 16.29
C LEU A 410 28.91 30.59 14.80
N LYS A 411 27.92 30.72 13.91
CA LYS A 411 28.15 30.94 12.48
C LYS A 411 28.92 32.23 12.22
N VAL A 412 28.48 33.34 12.84
CA VAL A 412 29.18 34.63 12.72
C VAL A 412 30.62 34.55 13.22
N GLN A 413 30.87 33.78 14.29
CA GLN A 413 32.23 33.56 14.79
C GLN A 413 33.08 32.72 13.82
N ALA A 414 32.52 31.66 13.25
CA ALA A 414 33.19 30.82 12.26
C ALA A 414 33.55 31.61 10.99
N ASP A 415 32.61 32.39 10.45
CA ASP A 415 32.83 33.22 9.26
C ASP A 415 33.89 34.31 9.49
N ASN A 416 33.96 34.85 10.71
CA ASN A 416 34.97 35.84 11.07
C ASN A 416 36.36 35.21 11.25
N ALA A 417 36.44 33.97 11.71
CA ALA A 417 37.70 33.23 11.81
C ALA A 417 38.24 32.90 10.42
N GLU A 418 37.40 32.44 9.49
CA GLU A 418 37.79 32.13 8.12
C GLU A 418 38.34 33.35 7.38
N LYS A 419 37.75 34.54 7.60
CA LYS A 419 38.26 35.82 7.05
C LYS A 419 39.58 36.29 7.64
N GLN A 420 39.96 35.83 8.84
CA GLN A 420 41.26 36.17 9.43
C GLN A 420 42.39 35.27 8.93
N ASP A 421 42.06 34.07 8.45
CA ASP A 421 43.00 33.09 7.91
C ASP A 421 43.22 33.25 6.38
N GLU A 422 42.51 34.15 5.70
CA GLU A 422 42.85 34.51 4.32
C GLU A 422 44.25 35.16 4.28
N PRO A 423 45.25 34.51 3.66
CA PRO A 423 46.61 35.04 3.64
C PRO A 423 46.58 36.39 2.91
N LEU A 424 47.13 37.43 3.56
CA LEU A 424 47.39 38.72 2.93
C LEU A 424 48.15 38.46 1.62
N GLY A 425 47.44 38.57 0.50
CA GLY A 425 47.99 38.30 -0.82
C GLY A 425 49.21 39.19 -1.05
N PHE A 426 50.37 38.56 -1.10
CA PHE A 426 51.64 39.16 -1.52
C PHE A 426 51.88 38.93 -3.00
#